data_AF-A0A662WAF1-F1
#
_entry.id   AF-A0A662WAF1-F1
#
_cell.length_a   1.000
_cell.length_b   1.000
_cell.length_c   1.000
_cell.angle_alpha   90.00
_cell.angle_beta   90.00
_cell.angle_gamma   90.00
#
_symmetry.space_group_name_H-M   'P 1'
#
loop_
_entity.id
_entity.type
_entity.pdbx_description
1 polymer ?
#
loop_
_entity_poly.entity_id
_entity_poly.type
_entity_poly.pdbx_seq_one_letter_code
_entity_poly.pdbx_strand_id
1 'polypeptide(L)' 'MVSKVFAVMGEILNLLREKECEIGEISEVLGIPEPKVREILQTLIGTELIEVNGKVKLSSFGKAITEMSVE' A
#
# COMPACT_ATOMS: atom_id res chain seq x y z
N MET A 1 -19.06 7.02 6.70
CA MET A 1 -18.41 6.70 5.41
C MET A 1 -16.87 6.63 5.52
N VAL A 2 -16.33 6.15 6.65
CA VAL A 2 -14.88 6.02 6.86
C VAL A 2 -14.35 4.66 6.34
N SER A 3 -15.25 3.72 6.02
CA SER A 3 -14.92 2.29 5.96
C SER A 3 -14.21 1.78 4.70
N LYS A 4 -14.25 2.48 3.55
CA LYS A 4 -13.70 1.96 2.29
C LYS A 4 -12.23 2.33 2.06
N VAL A 5 -11.80 3.52 2.47
CA VAL A 5 -10.43 4.00 2.22
C VAL A 5 -9.41 3.23 3.08
N PHE A 6 -9.74 3.00 4.36
CA PHE A 6 -8.89 2.22 5.26
C PHE A 6 -8.77 0.75 4.85
N ALA A 7 -9.84 0.15 4.31
CA ALA A 7 -9.79 -1.21 3.77
C ALA A 7 -8.80 -1.30 2.60
N VAL A 8 -8.88 -0.36 1.66
CA VAL A 8 -7.98 -0.30 0.51
C VAL A 8 -6.52 -0.09 0.93
N MET A 9 -6.26 0.74 1.94
CA MET A 9 -4.90 0.89 2.50
C MET A 9 -4.34 -0.44 3.01
N GLY A 10 -5.14 -1.20 3.76
CA GLY A 10 -4.75 -2.52 4.24
C GLY A 10 -4.48 -3.50 3.09
N GLU A 11 -5.32 -3.51 2.06
CA GLU A 11 -5.13 -4.35 0.88
C GLU A 11 -3.85 -4.01 0.10
N ILE A 12 -3.52 -2.71 -0.05
CA ILE A 12 -2.26 -2.27 -0.66
C ILE A 12 -1.07 -2.77 0.17
N LEU A 13 -1.08 -2.57 1.49
CA LEU A 13 0.01 -3.03 2.35
C LEU A 13 0.18 -4.55 2.30
N ASN A 14 -0.93 -5.30 2.25
CA ASN A 14 -0.89 -6.76 2.12
C ASN A 14 -0.34 -7.20 0.76
N LEU A 15 -0.73 -6.54 -0.33
CA LEU A 15 -0.18 -6.81 -1.67
C LEU A 15 1.34 -6.53 -1.71
N LEU A 16 1.76 -5.41 -1.11
CA LEU A 16 3.17 -5.00 -1.05
C LEU A 16 4.02 -5.86 -0.10
N ARG A 17 3.39 -6.64 0.78
CA ARG A 17 4.06 -7.64 1.61
C ARG A 17 4.57 -8.81 0.79
N GLU A 18 3.82 -9.20 -0.25
CA GLU A 18 4.18 -10.34 -1.10
C GLU A 18 5.17 -9.96 -2.20
N LYS A 19 5.02 -8.79 -2.81
CA LYS A 19 5.88 -8.31 -3.89
C LYS A 19 5.89 -6.79 -4.01
N GLU A 20 6.94 -6.26 -4.65
CA GLU A 20 6.94 -4.87 -5.10
C GLU A 20 6.02 -4.72 -6.32
N CYS A 21 5.23 -3.65 -6.36
CA CYS A 21 4.20 -3.45 -7.39
C CYS A 21 4.35 -2.10 -8.08
N GLU A 22 3.95 -2.04 -9.35
CA GLU A 22 3.68 -0.77 -10.03
C GLU A 22 2.31 -0.23 -9.66
N ILE A 23 2.13 1.09 -9.78
CA ILE A 23 0.84 1.74 -9.47
C ILE A 23 -0.28 1.17 -10.34
N GLY A 24 0.01 0.86 -11.61
CA GLY A 24 -0.94 0.22 -12.54
C GLY A 24 -1.37 -1.17 -12.07
N GLU A 25 -0.42 -2.00 -11.60
CA GLU A 25 -0.76 -3.32 -11.05
C GLU A 25 -1.67 -3.20 -9.82
N ILE A 26 -1.40 -2.25 -8.92
CA ILE A 26 -2.24 -2.01 -7.74
C ILE A 26 -3.66 -1.58 -8.16
N SER A 27 -3.74 -0.69 -9.15
CA SER A 27 -5.00 -0.21 -9.72
C SER A 27 -5.84 -1.35 -10.29
N GLU A 28 -5.21 -2.25 -11.06
CA GLU A 28 -5.88 -3.41 -11.65
C GLU A 28 -6.32 -4.44 -10.60
N VAL A 29 -5.43 -4.81 -9.67
CA VAL A 29 -5.72 -5.82 -8.63
C VAL A 29 -6.85 -5.37 -7.72
N LEU A 30 -6.85 -4.11 -7.31
CA LEU A 30 -7.84 -3.57 -6.39
C LEU A 30 -9.09 -3.04 -7.11
N GLY A 31 -9.06 -2.93 -8.44
CA GLY A 31 -10.16 -2.36 -9.23
C GLY A 31 -10.41 -0.89 -8.94
N ILE A 32 -9.35 -0.13 -8.62
CA ILE A 32 -9.41 1.28 -8.20
C ILE A 32 -8.68 2.14 -9.20
N PRO A 33 -9.23 3.30 -9.63
CA PRO A 33 -8.53 4.19 -10.55
C PRO A 33 -7.15 4.62 -10.05
N GLU A 34 -6.15 4.60 -10.93
CA GLU A 34 -4.78 5.05 -10.63
C GLU A 34 -4.68 6.38 -9.86
N PRO A 35 -5.45 7.45 -10.18
CA PRO A 35 -5.39 8.71 -9.42
C PRO A 35 -5.74 8.50 -7.94
N LYS A 36 -6.71 7.63 -7.65
CA LYS A 36 -7.13 7.32 -6.29
C LYS A 36 -6.10 6.46 -5.57
N VAL A 37 -5.47 5.52 -6.28
CA VAL A 37 -4.33 4.76 -5.75
C VAL A 37 -3.20 5.72 -5.37
N ARG A 38 -2.85 6.69 -6.23
CA ARG A 38 -1.82 7.70 -5.93
C ARG A 38 -2.14 8.51 -4.67
N GLU A 39 -3.38 8.96 -4.48
CA GLU A 39 -3.78 9.65 -3.24
C GLU A 39 -3.54 8.79 -2.00
N ILE A 40 -3.89 7.50 -2.07
CA ILE A 40 -3.71 6.56 -0.97
C ILE A 40 -2.22 6.31 -0.71
N LEU A 41 -1.43 6.10 -1.77
CA LEU A 41 0.01 5.91 -1.67
C LEU A 41 0.69 7.14 -1.04
N GLN A 42 0.31 8.36 -1.43
CA GLN A 42 0.84 9.59 -0.80
C GLN A 42 0.58 9.62 0.71
N THR A 43 -0.59 9.16 1.14
CA THR A 43 -0.90 9.05 2.57
C THR A 43 0.00 8.01 3.25
N LEU A 44 0.17 6.84 2.64
CA LEU A 44 1.02 5.76 3.18
C LEU A 44 2.51 6.14 3.22
N ILE A 45 2.99 6.92 2.25
CA ILE A 45 4.34 7.50 2.24
C ILE A 45 4.50 8.48 3.41
N GLY A 46 3.49 9.33 3.63
CA GLY A 46 3.49 10.27 4.77
C GLY A 46 3.50 9.59 6.14
N THR A 47 3.06 8.34 6.22
CA THR A 47 3.15 7.49 7.43
C THR A 47 4.43 6.65 7.50
N GLU A 48 5.34 6.82 6.52
CA GLU A 48 6.59 6.06 6.40
C GLU A 48 6.40 4.54 6.29
N LEU A 49 5.21 4.06 5.92
CA LEU A 49 4.91 2.62 5.78
C LEU A 49 5.40 2.05 4.43
N ILE A 50 5.48 2.90 3.41
CA ILE A 50 5.87 2.51 2.05
C ILE A 50 6.89 3.49 1.47
N GLU A 51 7.59 3.02 0.45
CA GLU A 51 8.56 3.81 -0.32
C GLU A 51 8.25 3.65 -1.81
N VAL A 52 8.51 4.69 -2.60
CA VAL A 52 8.35 4.65 -4.06
C VAL A 52 9.67 5.00 -4.71
N ASN A 53 10.35 3.99 -5.28
CA ASN A 53 11.60 4.14 -6.02
C ASN A 53 11.47 3.41 -7.36
N GLY A 54 10.69 3.99 -8.28
CA GLY A 54 10.25 3.34 -9.52
C GLY A 54 9.05 2.41 -9.29
N LYS A 55 9.16 1.48 -8.35
CA LYS A 55 8.07 0.63 -7.86
C LYS A 55 7.69 1.00 -6.43
N VAL A 56 6.47 0.63 -6.05
CA VAL A 56 5.95 0.76 -4.70
C VAL A 56 6.37 -0.48 -3.91
N LYS A 57 6.91 -0.27 -2.71
CA LYS A 57 7.29 -1.35 -1.78
C LYS A 57 7.06 -0.93 -0.34
N LEU A 58 6.96 -1.91 0.57
CA LEU A 58 6.99 -1.62 2.00
C LEU A 58 8.36 -1.04 2.40
N SER A 59 8.34 -0.01 3.24
CA SER A 59 9.55 0.51 3.89
C SER A 59 10.06 -0.49 4.93
N SER A 60 11.27 -0.28 5.44
CA SER A 60 11.78 -1.06 6.58
C SER A 60 10.83 -1.02 7.79
N PHE A 61 10.19 0.14 8.04
CA PHE A 61 9.20 0.30 9.11
C PHE A 61 7.89 -0.43 8.79
N GLY A 62 7.38 -0.28 7.57
CA GLY A 62 6.17 -0.96 7.12
C GLY A 62 6.30 -2.48 7.20
N LYS A 63 7.45 -3.02 6.77
CA LYS A 63 7.76 -4.46 6.91
C LYS A 63 7.69 -4.91 8.37
N ALA A 64 8.36 -4.21 9.28
CA ALA A 64 8.34 -4.55 10.71
C ALA A 64 6.92 -4.56 11.29
N ILE A 65 6.08 -3.57 10.95
CA ILE A 65 4.67 -3.50 11.41
C ILE A 65 3.84 -4.65 10.81
N THR A 66 4.03 -4.97 9.53
CA THR A 66 3.27 -6.03 8.85
C THR A 66 3.72 -7.45 9.23
N GLU A 67 4.97 -7.63 9.67
CA GLU A 67 5.52 -8.91 10.13
C GLU A 67 5.15 -9.19 11.60
N MET A 68 4.93 -8.16 12.42
CA MET A 68 4.46 -8.29 13.82
C MET A 68 3.00 -8.77 13.97
N SER A 69 2.33 -9.17 12.88
CA SER A 69 0.95 -9.69 12.89
C SER A 69 0.88 -11.22 12.82
N VAL A 70 1.85 -11.90 13.43
CA VAL A 70 1.79 -13.33 13.74
C VAL A 70 2.44 -13.55 15.11
N GLU A 71 1.67 -13.32 16.18
CA GLU A 71 1.68 -14.05 17.46
C GLU A 71 0.45 -13.69 18.28
#